data_AF-A0A818CP16-F1
#
_entry.id   AF-A0A818CP16-F1
#
_cell.length_a   1.000
_cell.length_b   1.000
_cell.length_c   1.000
_cell.angle_alpha   90.00
_cell.angle_beta   90.00
_cell.angle_gamma   90.00
#
_symmetry.space_group_name_H-M   'P 1'
#
loop_
_entity.id
_entity.type
_entity.pdbx_description
1 polymer ?
#
loop_
_entity_poly.entity_id
_entity_poly.type
_entity_poly.pdbx_seq_one_letter_code
_entity_poly.pdbx_strand_id
1 'polypeptide(L)'
;MRYYRIILPILFGLILAMALILNNYEEHPFRRINIKNGNITIEKAIQQIPTCTQDDRPRQRALLYTLQQWTYFAQKYNIQYWIAYKTLVAYHQHHSLSPHDLDIELFIMAQHTAQLLQLSQLNFSSIYELKVHPQWYIVEATKRSYFYSQGIDFITSNARFINRKDNVHLDIWPIYNYHPNQTRIENNSKPMLSEYNKNYKWKSSPKEWTFPLEECLFSGMKVWCPAQPEKLVSNMYEEISVEISSIKCINGSWTKLDEYRSVETKTTMNNQETSTEQMTKAQTTTTRSNEDLIENALQQVPTCTSGDRPRQRRLLTNFQAWSHLAEQYNLQYWISYGTLVGYVQRRGLLPHDHDIDVTMMTDDTSQLINISRMNFSSDYEIKVQPQWHIVDGTHRSYFHEQGINFVAPNARFIHRKTRYHVDIFPAYDFNPLYANKSIEDKQSENLTIYDNKYNWFSYPRSWTYPLKICYFSDIKVLCPAESEKLVEILFGSDAITTSNTKCVNGSWIKTF
;
A
#
# COMPACT_ATOMS: atom_id res chain seq x y z
N MET A 1 2.88 -1.47 -63.18
CA MET A 1 2.32 -2.76 -62.69
C MET A 1 3.41 -3.82 -62.44
N ARG A 2 4.34 -3.59 -61.49
CA ARG A 2 5.36 -4.60 -61.10
C ARG A 2 5.51 -4.79 -59.58
N TYR A 3 4.91 -3.94 -58.75
CA TYR A 3 5.02 -4.02 -57.28
C TYR A 3 3.96 -4.90 -56.59
N TYR A 4 2.87 -5.28 -57.26
CA TYR A 4 1.80 -6.09 -56.65
C TYR A 4 2.01 -7.61 -56.70
N ARG A 5 3.06 -8.11 -57.38
CA ARG A 5 3.29 -9.56 -57.54
C ARG A 5 4.19 -10.19 -56.46
N ILE A 6 4.76 -9.42 -55.54
CA ILE A 6 5.70 -9.94 -54.52
C ILE A 6 5.11 -9.89 -53.10
N ILE A 7 4.09 -9.05 -52.84
CA ILE A 7 3.54 -8.86 -51.48
C ILE A 7 2.47 -9.90 -51.14
N LEU A 8 1.70 -10.37 -52.13
CA LEU A 8 0.60 -11.32 -51.91
C LEU A 8 1.06 -12.73 -51.42
N PRO A 9 2.17 -13.32 -51.92
CA PRO A 9 2.60 -14.65 -51.48
C PRO A 9 3.17 -14.66 -50.05
N ILE A 10 3.77 -13.55 -49.60
CA ILE A 10 4.38 -13.43 -48.27
C ILE A 10 3.30 -13.28 -47.20
N LEU A 11 2.23 -12.53 -47.50
CA LEU A 11 1.07 -12.43 -46.60
C LEU A 11 0.34 -13.76 -46.45
N PHE A 12 0.21 -14.53 -47.54
CA PHE A 12 -0.47 -15.82 -47.51
C PHE A 12 0.33 -16.90 -46.74
N GLY A 13 1.67 -16.86 -46.84
CA GLY A 13 2.55 -17.75 -46.07
C GLY A 13 2.51 -17.48 -44.55
N LEU A 14 2.40 -16.21 -44.14
CA LEU A 14 2.26 -15.83 -42.73
C LEU A 14 0.89 -16.22 -42.15
N ILE A 15 -0.18 -16.16 -42.95
CA ILE A 15 -1.52 -16.59 -42.53
C ILE A 15 -1.58 -18.12 -42.42
N LEU A 16 -0.96 -18.86 -43.34
CA LEU A 16 -0.90 -20.33 -43.25
C LEU A 16 -0.04 -20.81 -42.07
N ALA A 17 1.06 -20.11 -41.77
CA ALA A 17 1.89 -20.41 -40.59
C ALA A 17 1.14 -20.12 -39.28
N MET A 18 0.35 -19.04 -39.21
CA MET A 18 -0.53 -18.77 -38.06
C MET A 18 -1.64 -19.83 -37.91
N ALA A 19 -2.23 -20.29 -39.02
CA ALA A 19 -3.23 -21.34 -39.01
C ALA A 19 -2.66 -22.71 -38.58
N LEU A 20 -1.42 -23.02 -38.96
CA LEU A 20 -0.71 -24.24 -38.54
C LEU A 20 -0.25 -24.19 -37.08
N ILE A 21 0.09 -23.01 -36.54
CA ILE A 21 0.39 -22.82 -35.11
C ILE A 21 -0.89 -22.95 -34.26
N LEU A 22 -2.04 -22.52 -34.79
CA LEU A 22 -3.34 -22.65 -34.11
C LEU A 22 -3.91 -24.08 -34.16
N ASN A 23 -3.56 -24.89 -35.16
CA ASN A 23 -4.10 -26.25 -35.32
C ASN A 23 -3.36 -27.35 -34.54
N ASN A 24 -2.26 -27.03 -33.85
CA ASN A 24 -1.46 -28.00 -33.07
C ASN A 24 -1.59 -27.84 -31.55
N TYR A 25 -2.51 -26.99 -31.07
CA TYR A 25 -2.86 -26.97 -29.65
C TYR A 25 -3.91 -28.03 -29.36
N GLU A 26 -3.49 -29.05 -28.61
CA GLU A 26 -4.29 -30.18 -28.13
C GLU A 26 -5.71 -29.77 -27.71
N GLU A 27 -6.69 -30.57 -28.12
CA GLU A 27 -8.09 -30.44 -27.72
C GLU A 27 -8.20 -30.34 -26.19
N HIS A 28 -8.88 -29.30 -25.69
CA HIS A 28 -9.14 -29.15 -24.25
C HIS A 28 -10.64 -29.11 -23.92
N PRO A 29 -11.11 -29.89 -22.92
CA PRO A 29 -12.52 -30.22 -22.75
C PRO A 29 -13.18 -29.32 -21.71
N PHE A 30 -13.70 -28.15 -22.11
CA PHE A 30 -14.47 -27.32 -21.18
C PHE A 30 -15.91 -27.84 -21.03
N ARG A 31 -16.20 -28.59 -19.96
CA ARG A 31 -17.58 -28.87 -19.53
C ARG A 31 -18.18 -27.62 -18.88
N ARG A 32 -19.40 -27.25 -19.29
CA ARG A 32 -20.17 -26.12 -18.73
C ARG A 32 -20.43 -26.31 -17.22
N ILE A 33 -19.82 -25.48 -16.38
CA ILE A 33 -20.23 -25.34 -14.97
C ILE A 33 -21.54 -24.54 -14.93
N ASN A 34 -22.62 -25.16 -14.47
CA ASN A 34 -23.94 -24.55 -14.34
C ASN A 34 -24.13 -24.13 -12.87
N ILE A 35 -23.97 -22.84 -12.55
CA ILE A 35 -24.05 -22.33 -11.17
C ILE A 35 -25.52 -22.03 -10.82
N LYS A 36 -26.21 -23.00 -10.19
CA LYS A 36 -27.58 -22.78 -9.70
C LYS A 36 -27.68 -22.12 -8.30
N ASN A 37 -26.60 -22.01 -7.52
CA ASN A 37 -26.65 -21.66 -6.08
C ASN A 37 -25.56 -20.68 -5.56
N GLY A 38 -24.95 -19.84 -6.42
CA GLY A 38 -23.69 -19.11 -6.13
C GLY A 38 -23.64 -18.29 -4.83
N ASN A 39 -24.73 -17.63 -4.43
CA ASN A 39 -24.76 -16.81 -3.22
C ASN A 39 -24.83 -17.66 -1.93
N ILE A 40 -25.52 -18.81 -1.97
CA ILE A 40 -25.67 -19.68 -0.79
C ILE A 40 -24.34 -20.31 -0.41
N THR A 41 -23.52 -20.67 -1.40
CA THR A 41 -22.20 -21.27 -1.17
C THR A 41 -21.24 -20.29 -0.49
N ILE A 42 -21.18 -19.05 -0.97
CA ILE A 42 -20.33 -18.00 -0.37
C ILE A 42 -20.80 -17.69 1.05
N GLU A 43 -22.10 -17.48 1.27
CA GLU A 43 -22.63 -17.16 2.60
C GLU A 43 -22.40 -18.32 3.60
N LYS A 44 -22.37 -19.58 3.16
CA LYS A 44 -21.97 -20.70 4.03
C LYS A 44 -20.48 -20.74 4.30
N ALA A 45 -19.66 -20.50 3.26
CA ALA A 45 -18.22 -20.55 3.38
C ALA A 45 -17.68 -19.46 4.30
N ILE A 46 -18.23 -18.25 4.21
CA ILE A 46 -17.82 -17.16 5.08
C ILE A 46 -18.01 -17.54 6.55
N GLN A 47 -19.11 -18.19 6.96
CA GLN A 47 -19.33 -18.58 8.37
C GLN A 47 -18.24 -19.48 8.95
N GLN A 48 -17.46 -20.16 8.11
CA GLN A 48 -16.36 -21.03 8.52
C GLN A 48 -15.00 -20.31 8.57
N ILE A 49 -14.92 -19.08 8.04
CA ILE A 49 -13.71 -18.26 8.07
C ILE A 49 -13.75 -17.37 9.31
N PRO A 50 -12.76 -17.49 10.22
CA PRO A 50 -12.63 -16.64 11.41
C PRO A 50 -12.64 -15.14 11.11
N THR A 51 -13.10 -14.36 12.08
CA THR A 51 -13.07 -12.89 12.08
C THR A 51 -12.40 -12.39 13.35
N CYS A 52 -11.67 -11.28 13.24
CA CYS A 52 -11.03 -10.57 14.33
C CYS A 52 -11.54 -9.12 14.44
N THR A 53 -11.80 -8.48 13.31
CA THR A 53 -12.32 -7.11 13.22
C THR A 53 -13.75 -7.11 12.67
N GLN A 54 -14.47 -5.99 12.85
CA GLN A 54 -15.79 -5.79 12.24
C GLN A 54 -15.77 -5.78 10.70
N ASP A 55 -14.60 -5.48 10.10
CA ASP A 55 -14.44 -5.35 8.65
C ASP A 55 -14.11 -6.68 7.95
N ASP A 56 -13.78 -7.73 8.71
CA ASP A 56 -13.32 -9.03 8.17
C ASP A 56 -14.41 -9.76 7.38
N ARG A 57 -15.51 -10.15 8.01
CA ARG A 57 -16.81 -9.60 7.63
C ARG A 57 -17.06 -9.31 6.13
N PRO A 58 -17.37 -8.04 5.82
CA PRO A 58 -17.54 -7.54 4.48
C PRO A 58 -16.38 -7.85 3.52
N ARG A 59 -15.12 -7.74 3.97
CA ARG A 59 -13.93 -7.97 3.12
C ARG A 59 -13.89 -9.39 2.57
N GLN A 60 -13.98 -10.39 3.44
CA GLN A 60 -13.95 -11.81 3.07
C GLN A 60 -15.10 -12.15 2.12
N ARG A 61 -16.29 -11.59 2.36
CA ARG A 61 -17.43 -11.72 1.44
C ARG A 61 -17.09 -11.13 0.06
N ALA A 62 -16.59 -9.89 0.02
CA ALA A 62 -16.26 -9.20 -1.23
C ALA A 62 -15.17 -9.92 -2.03
N LEU A 63 -14.15 -10.47 -1.36
CA LEU A 63 -13.09 -11.27 -2.00
C LEU A 63 -13.65 -12.52 -2.67
N LEU A 64 -14.49 -13.30 -1.97
CA LEU A 64 -15.09 -14.50 -2.53
C LEU A 64 -16.06 -14.20 -3.69
N TYR A 65 -16.85 -13.12 -3.60
CA TYR A 65 -17.67 -12.67 -4.73
C TYR A 65 -16.82 -12.23 -5.92
N THR A 66 -15.73 -11.49 -5.68
CA THR A 66 -14.82 -11.05 -6.75
C THR A 66 -14.18 -12.26 -7.44
N LEU A 67 -13.73 -13.27 -6.68
CA LEU A 67 -13.21 -14.52 -7.23
C LEU A 67 -14.27 -15.29 -8.03
N GLN A 68 -15.50 -15.40 -7.52
CA GLN A 68 -16.60 -16.01 -8.27
C GLN A 68 -16.84 -15.30 -9.60
N GLN A 69 -16.83 -13.97 -9.62
CA GLN A 69 -17.07 -13.19 -10.83
C GLN A 69 -15.91 -13.31 -11.81
N TRP A 70 -14.67 -13.39 -11.32
CA TRP A 70 -13.53 -13.76 -12.14
C TRP A 70 -13.67 -15.17 -12.73
N THR A 71 -14.08 -16.17 -11.96
CA THR A 71 -14.24 -17.54 -12.49
C THR A 71 -15.21 -17.59 -13.68
N TYR A 72 -16.33 -16.85 -13.59
CA TYR A 72 -17.28 -16.69 -14.68
C TYR A 72 -16.66 -15.96 -15.88
N PHE A 73 -15.95 -14.86 -15.63
CA PHE A 73 -15.27 -14.08 -16.66
C PHE A 73 -14.23 -14.92 -17.40
N ALA A 74 -13.37 -15.62 -16.66
CA ALA A 74 -12.33 -16.49 -17.20
C ALA A 74 -12.93 -17.65 -18.00
N GLN A 75 -14.01 -18.28 -17.53
CA GLN A 75 -14.71 -19.33 -18.28
C GLN A 75 -15.33 -18.79 -19.57
N LYS A 76 -15.98 -17.61 -19.50
CA LYS A 76 -16.64 -16.98 -20.66
C LYS A 76 -15.64 -16.65 -21.77
N TYR A 77 -14.45 -16.20 -21.40
CA TYR A 77 -13.42 -15.78 -22.35
C TYR A 77 -12.28 -16.79 -22.51
N ASN A 78 -12.44 -18.01 -22.01
CA ASN A 78 -11.47 -19.09 -22.14
C ASN A 78 -10.05 -18.73 -21.62
N ILE A 79 -9.98 -18.07 -20.48
CA ILE A 79 -8.72 -17.71 -19.82
C ILE A 79 -8.31 -18.84 -18.89
N GLN A 80 -7.18 -19.48 -19.19
CA GLN A 80 -6.56 -20.42 -18.26
C GLN A 80 -5.86 -19.66 -17.13
N TYR A 81 -6.28 -19.95 -15.89
CA TYR A 81 -5.72 -19.40 -14.66
C TYR A 81 -5.71 -20.46 -13.57
N TRP A 82 -5.02 -20.22 -12.46
CA TRP A 82 -5.14 -21.01 -11.23
C TRP A 82 -4.81 -20.15 -10.01
N ILE A 83 -5.23 -20.57 -8.83
CA ILE A 83 -4.89 -19.88 -7.57
C ILE A 83 -3.39 -19.96 -7.28
N ALA A 84 -2.81 -18.88 -6.75
CA ALA A 84 -1.37 -18.69 -6.60
C ALA A 84 -1.00 -18.09 -5.24
N TYR A 85 0.31 -18.00 -4.97
CA TYR A 85 0.88 -17.36 -3.78
C TYR A 85 0.11 -17.64 -2.48
N LYS A 86 -0.24 -16.60 -1.70
CA LYS A 86 -0.88 -16.74 -0.38
C LYS A 86 -2.26 -17.40 -0.49
N THR A 87 -3.01 -17.13 -1.56
CA THR A 87 -4.26 -17.84 -1.86
C THR A 87 -4.03 -19.35 -1.99
N LEU A 88 -2.96 -19.79 -2.67
CA LEU A 88 -2.62 -21.21 -2.78
C LEU A 88 -2.16 -21.79 -1.43
N VAL A 89 -1.44 -21.01 -0.60
CA VAL A 89 -1.08 -21.44 0.76
C VAL A 89 -2.34 -21.64 1.62
N ALA A 90 -3.28 -20.70 1.59
CA ALA A 90 -4.55 -20.78 2.32
C ALA A 90 -5.39 -21.99 1.85
N TYR A 91 -5.42 -22.24 0.54
CA TYR A 91 -6.03 -23.45 -0.02
C TYR A 91 -5.37 -24.74 0.52
N HIS A 92 -4.04 -24.81 0.50
CA HIS A 92 -3.30 -25.99 0.96
C HIS A 92 -3.57 -26.30 2.45
N GLN A 93 -3.75 -25.27 3.28
CA GLN A 93 -3.93 -25.45 4.72
C GLN A 93 -5.39 -25.66 5.15
N HIS A 94 -6.33 -24.95 4.51
CA HIS A 94 -7.70 -24.84 4.99
C HIS A 94 -8.75 -25.05 3.91
N HIS A 95 -8.34 -25.25 2.65
CA HIS A 95 -9.22 -25.28 1.48
C HIS A 95 -10.16 -24.06 1.41
N SER A 96 -9.69 -22.91 1.89
CA SER A 96 -10.49 -21.69 2.07
C SER A 96 -9.60 -20.44 2.06
N LEU A 97 -10.23 -19.27 1.94
CA LEU A 97 -9.59 -17.96 2.09
C LEU A 97 -8.97 -17.80 3.49
N SER A 98 -7.77 -17.21 3.58
CA SER A 98 -7.17 -16.89 4.87
C SER A 98 -8.02 -15.83 5.60
N PRO A 99 -8.17 -15.90 6.93
CA PRO A 99 -8.96 -14.92 7.67
C PRO A 99 -8.54 -13.45 7.43
N HIS A 100 -7.26 -13.21 7.19
CA HIS A 100 -6.65 -11.88 7.12
C HIS A 100 -6.22 -11.44 5.70
N ASP A 101 -6.51 -12.22 4.65
CA ASP A 101 -6.11 -11.87 3.27
C ASP A 101 -6.77 -10.59 2.77
N LEU A 102 -6.02 -9.70 2.14
CA LEU A 102 -6.55 -8.43 1.62
C LEU A 102 -6.94 -8.51 0.15
N ASP A 103 -6.38 -9.49 -0.56
CA ASP A 103 -6.46 -9.73 -1.98
C ASP A 103 -6.48 -11.25 -2.25
N ILE A 104 -6.72 -11.62 -3.50
CA ILE A 104 -6.61 -13.00 -3.98
C ILE A 104 -5.64 -13.00 -5.15
N GLU A 105 -4.68 -13.92 -5.13
CA GLU A 105 -3.66 -14.02 -6.16
C GLU A 105 -3.91 -15.20 -7.09
N LEU A 106 -3.83 -14.90 -8.39
CA LEU A 106 -4.01 -15.86 -9.46
C LEU A 106 -2.81 -15.83 -10.39
N PHE A 107 -2.43 -16.98 -10.94
CA PHE A 107 -1.51 -17.04 -12.07
C PHE A 107 -2.26 -17.17 -13.38
N ILE A 108 -1.69 -16.57 -14.42
CA ILE A 108 -1.97 -16.88 -15.82
C ILE A 108 -0.64 -17.12 -16.56
N MET A 109 -0.68 -17.89 -17.64
CA MET A 109 0.47 -17.92 -18.56
C MET A 109 0.71 -16.52 -19.12
N ALA A 110 1.95 -16.02 -19.05
CA ALA A 110 2.29 -14.64 -19.41
C ALA A 110 1.84 -14.26 -20.83
N GLN A 111 1.92 -15.21 -21.78
CA GLN A 111 1.48 -15.06 -23.16
C GLN A 111 -0.02 -14.74 -23.32
N HIS A 112 -0.86 -15.06 -22.32
CA HIS A 112 -2.30 -14.73 -22.33
C HIS A 112 -2.59 -13.30 -21.85
N THR A 113 -1.59 -12.55 -21.38
CA THR A 113 -1.80 -11.16 -20.92
C THR A 113 -2.29 -10.24 -22.04
N ALA A 114 -1.87 -10.48 -23.29
CA ALA A 114 -2.37 -9.73 -24.45
C ALA A 114 -3.89 -9.90 -24.63
N GLN A 115 -4.42 -11.08 -24.34
CA GLN A 115 -5.87 -11.33 -24.34
C GLN A 115 -6.56 -10.52 -23.24
N LEU A 116 -6.01 -10.49 -22.03
CA LEU A 116 -6.53 -9.65 -20.95
C LEU A 116 -6.56 -8.17 -21.35
N LEU A 117 -5.53 -7.68 -22.04
CA LEU A 117 -5.50 -6.29 -22.50
C LEU A 117 -6.66 -5.99 -23.46
N GLN A 118 -6.94 -6.88 -24.42
CA GLN A 118 -8.08 -6.72 -25.31
C GLN A 118 -9.41 -6.72 -24.55
N LEU A 119 -9.56 -7.65 -23.59
CA LEU A 119 -10.78 -7.76 -22.78
C LEU A 119 -10.97 -6.59 -21.82
N SER A 120 -9.89 -5.95 -21.36
CA SER A 120 -9.95 -4.74 -20.50
C SER A 120 -10.61 -3.54 -21.18
N GLN A 121 -10.62 -3.53 -22.52
CA GLN A 121 -11.25 -2.47 -23.32
C GLN A 121 -12.75 -2.71 -23.49
N LEU A 122 -13.28 -3.87 -23.08
CA LEU A 122 -14.69 -4.19 -23.18
C LEU A 122 -15.45 -3.68 -21.96
N ASN A 123 -16.65 -3.13 -22.18
CA ASN A 123 -17.59 -2.87 -21.10
C ASN A 123 -18.38 -4.16 -20.77
N PHE A 124 -17.74 -5.10 -20.08
CA PHE A 124 -18.34 -6.39 -19.75
C PHE A 124 -19.18 -6.38 -18.46
N SER A 125 -19.05 -5.34 -17.63
CA SER A 125 -19.73 -5.24 -16.34
C SER A 125 -19.79 -3.79 -15.85
N SER A 126 -20.92 -3.42 -15.24
CA SER A 126 -21.07 -2.16 -14.48
C SER A 126 -20.52 -2.26 -13.05
N ILE A 127 -20.19 -3.47 -12.57
CA ILE A 127 -19.72 -3.73 -11.20
C ILE A 127 -18.23 -4.00 -11.19
N TYR A 128 -17.71 -4.70 -12.21
CA TYR A 128 -16.31 -5.09 -12.28
C TYR A 128 -15.58 -4.43 -13.44
N GLU A 129 -14.28 -4.25 -13.25
CA GLU A 129 -13.36 -3.83 -14.30
C GLU A 129 -12.13 -4.72 -14.33
N LEU A 130 -11.57 -4.89 -15.52
CA LEU A 130 -10.27 -5.52 -15.71
C LEU A 130 -9.29 -4.41 -16.06
N LYS A 131 -8.25 -4.25 -15.27
CA LYS A 131 -7.15 -3.32 -15.55
C LYS A 131 -5.89 -4.10 -15.84
N VAL A 132 -5.22 -3.80 -16.94
CA VAL A 132 -3.98 -4.45 -17.35
C VAL A 132 -2.86 -3.43 -17.31
N HIS A 133 -1.74 -3.80 -16.72
CA HIS A 133 -0.57 -2.96 -16.61
C HIS A 133 -0.08 -2.55 -18.01
N PRO A 134 0.07 -1.25 -18.35
CA PRO A 134 0.47 -0.84 -19.72
C PRO A 134 1.83 -1.39 -20.16
N GLN A 135 2.71 -1.67 -19.19
CA GLN A 135 4.02 -2.30 -19.40
C GLN A 135 4.05 -3.79 -19.03
N TRP A 136 2.92 -4.49 -19.15
CA TRP A 136 2.83 -5.92 -18.82
C TRP A 136 3.85 -6.81 -19.56
N TYR A 137 4.34 -6.36 -20.72
CA TYR A 137 5.36 -7.04 -21.53
C TYR A 137 6.77 -6.94 -20.94
N ILE A 138 7.02 -6.01 -20.00
CA ILE A 138 8.30 -5.92 -19.29
C ILE A 138 8.30 -7.04 -18.24
N VAL A 139 9.15 -8.04 -18.44
CA VAL A 139 9.19 -9.24 -17.59
C VAL A 139 9.66 -8.93 -16.17
N GLU A 140 10.58 -7.97 -16.03
CA GLU A 140 11.04 -7.49 -14.74
C GLU A 140 10.07 -6.47 -14.15
N ALA A 141 9.30 -6.91 -13.16
CA ALA A 141 8.30 -6.06 -12.50
C ALA A 141 8.91 -4.77 -11.92
N THR A 142 10.14 -4.81 -11.44
CA THR A 142 10.86 -3.64 -10.90
C THR A 142 11.21 -2.59 -11.97
N LYS A 143 11.24 -2.98 -13.25
CA LYS A 143 11.44 -2.06 -14.39
C LYS A 143 10.15 -1.42 -14.89
N ARG A 144 9.01 -1.74 -14.28
CA ARG A 144 7.72 -1.15 -14.63
C ARG A 144 7.47 0.11 -13.80
N SER A 145 6.74 1.04 -14.39
CA SER A 145 6.30 2.29 -13.80
C SER A 145 4.83 2.21 -13.44
N TYR A 146 4.42 2.91 -12.38
CA TYR A 146 3.01 3.11 -12.09
C TYR A 146 2.33 3.98 -13.16
N PHE A 147 1.05 3.69 -13.47
CA PHE A 147 0.23 4.50 -14.38
C PHE A 147 -1.05 4.96 -13.66
N TYR A 148 -0.88 5.74 -12.59
CA TYR A 148 -1.98 6.18 -11.73
C TYR A 148 -3.11 6.92 -12.48
N SER A 149 -2.78 7.68 -13.54
CA SER A 149 -3.78 8.35 -14.39
C SER A 149 -4.70 7.38 -15.13
N GLN A 150 -4.28 6.13 -15.30
CA GLN A 150 -5.05 5.03 -15.87
C GLN A 150 -5.64 4.12 -14.78
N GLY A 151 -5.49 4.51 -13.51
CA GLY A 151 -5.90 3.73 -12.35
C GLY A 151 -5.06 2.47 -12.13
N ILE A 152 -3.80 2.47 -12.57
CA ILE A 152 -2.83 1.38 -12.40
C ILE A 152 -1.88 1.77 -11.27
N ASP A 153 -2.20 1.28 -10.07
CA ASP A 153 -1.47 1.48 -8.81
C ASP A 153 -0.68 0.23 -8.38
N PHE A 154 -0.44 -0.67 -9.32
CA PHE A 154 0.32 -1.90 -9.16
C PHE A 154 1.36 -1.98 -10.27
N ILE A 155 2.51 -2.61 -10.00
CA ILE A 155 3.56 -2.85 -11.01
C ILE A 155 3.89 -4.35 -11.14
N THR A 156 3.64 -5.13 -10.10
CA THR A 156 4.11 -6.51 -9.99
C THR A 156 3.18 -7.52 -10.69
N SER A 157 1.87 -7.41 -10.47
CA SER A 157 0.87 -8.16 -11.21
C SER A 157 0.74 -7.58 -12.63
N ASN A 158 0.36 -8.44 -13.58
CA ASN A 158 0.11 -8.01 -14.96
C ASN A 158 -1.26 -7.36 -15.10
N ALA A 159 -2.22 -7.75 -14.25
CA ALA A 159 -3.56 -7.22 -14.27
C ALA A 159 -4.22 -7.32 -12.90
N ARG A 160 -5.28 -6.53 -12.72
CA ARG A 160 -6.21 -6.63 -11.60
C ARG A 160 -7.64 -6.77 -12.12
N PHE A 161 -8.39 -7.71 -11.53
CA PHE A 161 -9.84 -7.78 -11.69
C PHE A 161 -10.49 -7.15 -10.46
N ILE A 162 -11.15 -6.01 -10.64
CA ILE A 162 -11.47 -5.05 -9.57
C ILE A 162 -12.98 -4.86 -9.48
N ASN A 163 -13.53 -4.85 -8.28
CA ASN A 163 -14.85 -4.35 -8.01
C ASN A 163 -14.83 -2.81 -7.94
N ARG A 164 -15.58 -2.16 -8.83
CA ARG A 164 -15.60 -0.69 -8.99
C ARG A 164 -16.07 0.07 -7.75
N LYS A 165 -16.85 -0.56 -6.86
CA LYS A 165 -17.47 0.11 -5.71
C LYS A 165 -16.53 0.20 -4.51
N ASP A 166 -15.86 -0.90 -4.18
CA ASP A 166 -15.07 -1.05 -2.95
C ASP A 166 -13.59 -1.31 -3.21
N ASN A 167 -13.17 -1.38 -4.47
CA ASN A 167 -11.79 -1.60 -4.92
C ASN A 167 -11.18 -2.95 -4.48
N VAL A 168 -12.02 -3.87 -4.00
CA VAL A 168 -11.60 -5.25 -3.75
C VAL A 168 -11.22 -5.87 -5.08
N HIS A 169 -10.08 -6.56 -5.11
CA HIS A 169 -9.50 -7.03 -6.36
C HIS A 169 -8.82 -8.39 -6.23
N LEU A 170 -8.60 -9.00 -7.39
CA LEU A 170 -7.70 -10.14 -7.56
C LEU A 170 -6.48 -9.66 -8.31
N ASP A 171 -5.29 -10.01 -7.82
CA ASP A 171 -4.04 -9.79 -8.53
C ASP A 171 -3.76 -10.95 -9.49
N ILE A 172 -3.56 -10.62 -10.76
CA ILE A 172 -3.33 -11.58 -11.84
C ILE A 172 -1.87 -11.51 -12.24
N TRP A 173 -1.11 -12.51 -11.82
CA TRP A 173 0.32 -12.60 -11.99
C TRP A 173 0.70 -13.39 -13.24
N PRO A 174 1.74 -12.98 -13.98
CA PRO A 174 2.30 -13.80 -15.05
C PRO A 174 3.15 -14.93 -14.50
N ILE A 175 3.06 -16.10 -15.14
CA ILE A 175 4.08 -17.14 -15.08
C ILE A 175 4.66 -17.40 -16.47
N TYR A 176 5.96 -17.66 -16.54
CA TYR A 176 6.70 -17.81 -17.80
C TYR A 176 7.10 -19.26 -18.03
N ASN A 177 7.08 -19.73 -19.27
CA ASN A 177 7.58 -21.04 -19.68
C ASN A 177 9.11 -21.05 -19.94
N TYR A 178 9.81 -20.01 -19.51
CA TYR A 178 11.25 -19.82 -19.61
C TYR A 178 11.73 -19.05 -18.38
N HIS A 179 13.01 -19.20 -18.03
CA HIS A 179 13.64 -18.36 -17.01
C HIS A 179 14.18 -17.07 -17.66
N PRO A 180 13.75 -15.87 -17.25
CA PRO A 180 14.11 -14.64 -17.97
C PRO A 180 15.60 -14.28 -17.99
N ASN A 181 16.36 -14.70 -16.97
CA ASN A 181 17.83 -14.54 -16.97
C ASN A 181 18.61 -15.66 -17.68
N GLN A 182 17.95 -16.69 -18.23
CA GLN A 182 18.64 -17.75 -18.97
C GLN A 182 18.71 -17.39 -20.45
N THR A 183 19.94 -17.28 -20.97
CA THR A 183 20.22 -16.95 -22.38
C THR A 183 20.27 -18.18 -23.31
N ARG A 184 20.22 -19.40 -22.77
CA ARG A 184 20.15 -20.66 -23.52
C ARG A 184 19.22 -21.66 -22.82
N ILE A 185 18.32 -22.27 -23.60
CA ILE A 185 17.55 -23.45 -23.17
C ILE A 185 18.49 -24.64 -23.31
N GLU A 186 18.81 -25.32 -22.21
CA GLU A 186 19.55 -26.57 -22.28
C GLU A 186 18.64 -27.63 -22.93
N ASN A 187 19.07 -28.22 -24.06
CA ASN A 187 18.26 -29.15 -24.86
C ASN A 187 17.77 -30.41 -24.11
N ASN A 188 18.24 -30.64 -22.88
CA ASN A 188 17.89 -31.80 -22.04
C ASN A 188 17.23 -31.41 -20.70
N SER A 189 16.90 -30.14 -20.45
CA SER A 189 16.23 -29.75 -19.21
C SER A 189 14.73 -30.04 -19.27
N LYS A 190 14.16 -30.58 -18.18
CA LYS A 190 12.70 -30.72 -18.02
C LYS A 190 12.00 -29.37 -18.26
N PRO A 191 10.79 -29.33 -18.84
CA PRO A 191 10.05 -28.09 -19.01
C PRO A 191 9.78 -27.43 -17.65
N MET A 192 10.17 -26.16 -17.51
CA MET A 192 10.01 -25.38 -16.28
C MET A 192 9.02 -24.25 -16.47
N LEU A 193 8.39 -23.86 -15.38
CA LEU A 193 7.71 -22.58 -15.24
C LEU A 193 8.55 -21.68 -14.32
N SER A 194 8.54 -20.38 -14.56
CA SER A 194 9.28 -19.41 -13.76
C SER A 194 8.41 -18.22 -13.37
N GLU A 195 8.57 -17.80 -12.13
CA GLU A 195 7.81 -16.74 -11.46
C GLU A 195 8.70 -15.97 -10.47
N TYR A 196 8.20 -14.84 -9.97
CA TYR A 196 8.83 -14.15 -8.85
C TYR A 196 8.41 -14.79 -7.53
N ASN A 197 9.34 -14.95 -6.60
CA ASN A 197 8.99 -15.23 -5.21
C ASN A 197 8.69 -13.92 -4.43
N LYS A 198 8.32 -14.05 -3.15
CA LYS A 198 8.03 -12.91 -2.24
C LYS A 198 9.18 -11.90 -2.09
N ASN A 199 10.42 -12.28 -2.42
CA ASN A 199 11.60 -11.44 -2.35
C ASN A 199 12.02 -10.91 -3.73
N TYR A 200 11.14 -10.97 -4.73
CA TYR A 200 11.41 -10.56 -6.11
C TYR A 200 12.60 -11.29 -6.75
N LYS A 201 12.86 -12.52 -6.32
CA LYS A 201 13.84 -13.40 -6.97
C LYS A 201 13.12 -14.39 -7.88
N TRP A 202 13.70 -14.63 -9.05
CA TRP A 202 13.22 -15.69 -9.94
C TRP A 202 13.29 -17.04 -9.23
N LYS A 203 12.18 -17.76 -9.29
CA LYS A 203 12.09 -19.15 -8.89
C LYS A 203 11.49 -19.93 -10.05
N SER A 204 11.96 -21.15 -10.25
CA SER A 204 11.43 -22.04 -11.26
C SER A 204 10.93 -23.32 -10.63
N SER A 205 9.87 -23.87 -11.21
CA SER A 205 9.29 -25.15 -10.82
C SER A 205 9.05 -26.02 -12.06
N PRO A 206 9.16 -27.37 -11.94
CA PRO A 206 8.81 -28.26 -13.05
C PRO A 206 7.37 -28.06 -13.50
N LYS A 207 7.15 -27.99 -14.82
CA LYS A 207 5.82 -27.74 -15.41
C LYS A 207 4.79 -28.78 -14.97
N GLU A 208 5.22 -30.02 -14.72
CA GLU A 208 4.36 -31.10 -14.21
C GLU A 208 3.82 -30.88 -12.78
N TRP A 209 4.36 -29.92 -12.02
CA TRP A 209 3.79 -29.55 -10.72
C TRP A 209 2.57 -28.65 -10.87
N THR A 210 2.48 -27.91 -11.97
CA THR A 210 1.33 -27.07 -12.29
C THR A 210 0.31 -27.79 -13.15
N PHE A 211 0.77 -28.45 -14.22
CA PHE A 211 -0.12 -29.05 -15.22
C PHE A 211 -0.18 -30.59 -15.12
N PRO A 212 -1.35 -31.21 -15.40
CA PRO A 212 -2.62 -30.57 -15.76
C PRO A 212 -3.25 -29.81 -14.58
N LEU A 213 -3.99 -28.73 -14.86
CA LEU A 213 -4.75 -28.06 -13.80
C LEU A 213 -5.92 -28.95 -13.37
N GLU A 214 -6.22 -28.93 -12.07
CA GLU A 214 -7.33 -29.69 -11.49
C GLU A 214 -8.41 -28.75 -10.95
N GLU A 215 -9.68 -29.14 -11.09
CA GLU A 215 -10.77 -28.42 -10.45
C GLU A 215 -10.76 -28.72 -8.94
N CYS A 216 -10.68 -27.67 -8.12
CA CYS A 216 -10.62 -27.77 -6.67
C CYS A 216 -11.71 -26.91 -6.01
N LEU A 217 -12.06 -27.27 -4.77
CA LEU A 217 -12.99 -26.50 -3.95
C LEU A 217 -12.24 -25.53 -3.04
N PHE A 218 -12.36 -24.23 -3.30
CA PHE A 218 -11.81 -23.15 -2.48
C PHE A 218 -12.96 -22.36 -1.85
N SER A 219 -13.11 -22.42 -0.53
CA SER A 219 -14.27 -21.86 0.17
C SER A 219 -15.60 -22.36 -0.44
N GLY A 220 -15.64 -23.64 -0.83
CA GLY A 220 -16.79 -24.27 -1.49
C GLY A 220 -17.03 -23.87 -2.96
N MET A 221 -16.22 -22.95 -3.52
CA MET A 221 -16.29 -22.55 -4.93
C MET A 221 -15.36 -23.41 -5.77
N LYS A 222 -15.81 -23.77 -6.98
CA LYS A 222 -14.96 -24.46 -7.96
C LYS A 222 -14.00 -23.46 -8.59
N VAL A 223 -12.71 -23.70 -8.43
CA VAL A 223 -11.62 -22.94 -9.05
C VAL A 223 -10.58 -23.89 -9.63
N TRP A 224 -9.61 -23.36 -10.38
CA TRP A 224 -8.49 -24.15 -10.89
C TRP A 224 -7.32 -24.11 -9.91
N CYS A 225 -6.80 -25.29 -9.60
CA CYS A 225 -5.59 -25.52 -8.81
C CYS A 225 -4.51 -26.17 -9.67
N PRO A 226 -3.23 -25.97 -9.32
CA PRO A 226 -2.13 -26.74 -9.92
C PRO A 226 -2.22 -28.23 -9.55
N ALA A 227 -1.60 -29.10 -10.36
CA ALA A 227 -1.57 -30.56 -10.15
C ALA A 227 -0.95 -31.00 -8.79
N GLN A 228 0.06 -30.28 -8.32
CA GLN A 228 0.83 -30.61 -7.11
C GLN A 228 1.01 -29.36 -6.24
N PRO A 229 -0.08 -28.85 -5.64
CA PRO A 229 -0.09 -27.59 -4.90
C PRO A 229 0.90 -27.60 -3.73
N GLU A 230 1.06 -28.72 -3.04
CA GLU A 230 1.97 -28.89 -1.90
C GLU A 230 3.45 -28.68 -2.30
N LYS A 231 3.84 -29.13 -3.50
CA LYS A 231 5.22 -28.93 -3.98
C LYS A 231 5.48 -27.49 -4.37
N LEU A 232 4.50 -26.84 -5.00
CA LEU A 232 4.61 -25.42 -5.36
C LEU A 232 4.67 -24.54 -4.11
N VAL A 233 3.82 -24.81 -3.10
CA VAL A 233 3.86 -24.07 -1.83
C VAL A 233 5.19 -24.31 -1.12
N SER A 234 5.66 -25.55 -1.00
CA SER A 234 6.96 -25.86 -0.37
C SER A 234 8.14 -25.23 -1.12
N ASN A 235 8.07 -25.19 -2.45
CA ASN A 235 9.08 -24.53 -3.27
C ASN A 235 9.03 -23.02 -3.06
N MET A 236 7.87 -22.36 -3.08
CA MET A 236 7.79 -20.90 -2.94
C MET A 236 8.14 -20.43 -1.52
N TYR A 237 7.74 -21.19 -0.50
CA TYR A 237 7.82 -20.83 0.91
C TYR A 237 8.64 -21.89 1.65
N GLU A 238 9.94 -21.63 1.81
CA GLU A 238 10.95 -22.56 2.33
C GLU A 238 10.55 -23.25 3.66
N GLU A 239 9.68 -22.63 4.48
CA GLU A 239 9.00 -23.25 5.62
C GLU A 239 7.52 -22.80 5.71
N ILE A 240 6.60 -23.65 5.25
CA ILE A 240 5.13 -23.42 5.23
C ILE A 240 4.57 -23.14 6.63
N SER A 241 5.15 -23.75 7.67
CA SER A 241 4.66 -23.67 9.04
C SER A 241 4.82 -22.29 9.67
N VAL A 242 5.76 -21.45 9.19
CA VAL A 242 6.14 -20.20 9.88
C VAL A 242 5.25 -19.02 9.47
N GLU A 243 4.81 -18.96 8.22
CA GLU A 243 4.15 -17.75 7.72
C GLU A 243 2.72 -17.56 8.26
N ILE A 244 1.92 -18.62 8.33
CA ILE A 244 0.51 -18.52 8.76
C ILE A 244 0.34 -18.77 10.26
N SER A 245 1.17 -19.62 10.89
CA SER A 245 1.10 -19.79 12.35
C SER A 245 1.46 -18.52 13.11
N SER A 246 2.10 -17.57 12.43
CA SER A 246 2.54 -16.31 13.02
C SER A 246 1.40 -15.30 13.18
N ILE A 247 0.30 -15.34 12.41
CA ILE A 247 -0.73 -14.29 12.50
C ILE A 247 -1.91 -14.76 13.36
N LYS A 248 -2.15 -14.09 14.50
CA LYS A 248 -3.25 -14.38 15.42
C LYS A 248 -4.09 -13.15 15.69
N CYS A 249 -5.38 -13.37 15.95
CA CYS A 249 -6.24 -12.32 16.45
C CYS A 249 -5.89 -12.02 17.91
N ILE A 250 -5.41 -10.80 18.20
CA ILE A 250 -5.07 -10.31 19.52
C ILE A 250 -5.77 -8.95 19.70
N ASN A 251 -6.64 -8.85 20.70
CA ASN A 251 -7.36 -7.61 21.05
C ASN A 251 -8.10 -6.95 19.85
N GLY A 252 -8.70 -7.77 18.98
CA GLY A 252 -9.43 -7.25 17.81
C GLY A 252 -8.53 -6.74 16.68
N SER A 253 -7.28 -7.20 16.61
CA SER A 253 -6.38 -6.98 15.47
C SER A 253 -5.63 -8.26 15.10
N TRP A 254 -5.33 -8.44 13.80
CA TRP A 254 -4.49 -9.53 13.32
C TRP A 254 -3.00 -9.18 13.53
N THR A 255 -2.33 -9.88 14.45
CA THR A 255 -0.96 -9.57 14.90
C THR A 255 0.00 -10.71 14.58
N LYS A 256 1.22 -10.38 14.12
CA LYS A 256 2.29 -11.34 13.87
C LYS A 256 3.05 -11.70 15.17
N LEU A 257 3.22 -12.98 15.47
CA LEU A 257 3.72 -13.49 16.76
C LEU A 257 5.19 -13.16 17.06
N ASP A 258 6.01 -12.93 16.04
CA ASP A 258 7.40 -12.50 16.23
C ASP A 258 7.48 -11.08 16.83
N GLU A 259 6.47 -10.24 16.58
CA GLU A 259 6.35 -8.91 17.20
C GLU A 259 5.90 -9.02 18.67
N TYR A 260 5.02 -9.98 19.00
CA TYR A 260 4.51 -10.16 20.37
C TYR A 260 5.59 -10.62 21.36
N ARG A 261 6.46 -11.57 20.97
CA ARG A 261 7.55 -12.07 21.84
C ARG A 261 8.59 -11.00 22.19
N SER A 262 8.79 -10.02 21.31
CA SER A 262 9.71 -8.90 21.54
C SER A 262 9.20 -7.88 22.59
N VAL A 263 7.88 -7.88 22.85
CA VAL A 263 7.23 -7.02 23.86
C VAL A 263 7.31 -7.66 25.25
N GLU A 264 7.09 -8.98 25.38
CA GLU A 264 7.18 -9.68 26.67
C GLU A 264 8.60 -9.74 27.23
N THR A 265 9.62 -9.97 26.38
CA THR A 265 11.03 -10.06 26.83
C THR A 265 11.60 -8.72 27.31
N LYS A 266 11.09 -7.58 26.82
CA LYS A 266 11.47 -6.26 27.36
C LYS A 266 10.82 -5.96 28.71
N THR A 267 9.72 -6.62 29.03
CA THR A 267 8.97 -6.37 30.27
C THR A 267 9.56 -7.15 31.45
N THR A 268 10.31 -8.24 31.19
CA THR A 268 10.88 -9.11 32.23
C THR A 268 12.29 -8.74 32.70
N MET A 269 13.05 -7.91 31.96
CA MET A 269 14.44 -7.58 32.32
C MET A 269 14.62 -6.30 33.17
N ASN A 270 13.56 -5.55 33.47
CA ASN A 270 13.68 -4.28 34.21
C ASN A 270 13.21 -4.33 35.68
N ASN A 271 12.90 -5.50 36.24
CA ASN A 271 12.40 -5.62 37.62
C ASN A 271 13.37 -6.38 38.53
N GLN A 272 14.64 -5.96 38.58
CA GLN A 272 15.53 -6.25 39.71
C GLN A 272 16.51 -5.09 39.88
N GLU A 273 16.14 -4.08 40.67
CA GLU A 273 17.02 -3.46 41.67
C GLU A 273 16.31 -2.33 42.45
N THR A 274 16.56 -2.33 43.76
CA THR A 274 16.30 -1.29 44.76
C THR A 274 14.88 -1.11 45.33
N SER A 275 14.63 -1.88 46.39
CA SER A 275 13.77 -1.53 47.52
C SER A 275 14.53 -0.65 48.52
N THR A 276 14.01 0.52 48.94
CA THR A 276 13.58 0.80 50.33
C THR A 276 13.02 2.22 50.50
N GLU A 277 11.88 2.28 51.20
CA GLU A 277 11.31 3.38 52.01
C GLU A 277 10.86 4.71 51.35
N GLN A 278 9.56 4.81 51.07
CA GLN A 278 8.64 5.52 51.98
C GLN A 278 7.17 5.21 51.67
N MET A 279 6.41 5.05 52.75
CA MET A 279 5.03 4.58 52.79
C MET A 279 4.01 5.53 52.15
N THR A 280 2.97 4.88 51.61
CA THR A 280 1.57 5.34 51.55
C THR A 280 1.25 6.55 50.68
N LYS A 281 1.00 6.28 49.40
CA LYS A 281 -0.27 6.65 48.77
C LYS A 281 -0.56 5.66 47.64
N ALA A 282 -1.67 4.94 47.77
CA ALA A 282 -2.26 4.23 46.65
C ALA A 282 -2.56 5.25 45.56
N GLN A 283 -1.68 5.35 44.56
CA GLN A 283 -1.96 6.01 43.30
C GLN A 283 -2.46 4.93 42.35
N THR A 284 -3.78 4.79 42.36
CA THR A 284 -4.59 4.38 41.23
C THR A 284 -3.92 4.82 39.93
N THR A 285 -3.51 3.86 39.11
CA THR A 285 -3.11 4.07 37.72
C THR A 285 -4.33 4.60 36.99
N THR A 286 -4.48 5.92 37.02
CA THR A 286 -5.44 6.65 36.21
C THR A 286 -4.82 6.67 34.82
N THR A 287 -5.39 5.90 33.90
CA THR A 287 -5.33 6.23 32.47
C THR A 287 -5.69 7.70 32.34
N ARG A 288 -4.68 8.57 32.17
CA ARG A 288 -4.90 9.99 31.86
C ARG A 288 -5.77 10.03 30.62
N SER A 289 -6.86 10.78 30.69
CA SER A 289 -7.73 10.95 29.52
C SER A 289 -6.95 11.68 28.43
N ASN A 290 -7.30 11.47 27.16
CA ASN A 290 -6.66 12.18 26.04
C ASN A 290 -6.76 13.72 26.18
N GLU A 291 -7.81 14.21 26.85
CA GLU A 291 -7.98 15.63 27.18
C GLU A 291 -6.91 16.13 28.17
N ASP A 292 -6.54 15.31 29.16
CA ASP A 292 -5.51 15.66 30.15
C ASP A 292 -4.13 15.82 29.49
N LEU A 293 -3.81 15.04 28.44
CA LEU A 293 -2.55 15.16 27.71
C LEU A 293 -2.42 16.51 27.00
N ILE A 294 -3.46 16.90 26.26
CA ILE A 294 -3.45 18.15 25.49
C ILE A 294 -3.43 19.36 26.41
N GLU A 295 -4.25 19.38 27.48
CA GLU A 295 -4.25 20.53 28.40
C GLU A 295 -2.91 20.70 29.12
N ASN A 296 -2.22 19.61 29.47
CA ASN A 296 -0.87 19.69 30.03
C ASN A 296 0.14 20.24 29.02
N ALA A 297 0.11 19.76 27.78
CA ALA A 297 0.99 20.27 26.74
C ALA A 297 0.77 21.77 26.48
N LEU A 298 -0.49 22.23 26.50
CA LEU A 298 -0.86 23.63 26.29
C LEU A 298 -0.26 24.57 27.35
N GLN A 299 -0.05 24.11 28.59
CA GLN A 299 0.59 24.92 29.64
C GLN A 299 2.01 25.37 29.23
N GLN A 300 2.70 24.58 28.41
CA GLN A 300 4.05 24.87 27.93
C GLN A 300 4.08 25.65 26.61
N VAL A 301 2.91 25.91 26.00
CA VAL A 301 2.80 26.69 24.76
C VAL A 301 2.36 28.12 25.09
N PRO A 302 3.24 29.13 24.89
CA PRO A 302 2.90 30.53 25.04
C PRO A 302 1.69 30.98 24.22
N THR A 303 1.04 32.04 24.67
CA THR A 303 -0.03 32.73 23.96
C THR A 303 0.31 34.21 23.84
N CYS A 304 -0.10 34.84 22.76
CA CYS A 304 0.03 36.26 22.48
C CYS A 304 -1.33 36.94 22.28
N THR A 305 -2.28 36.24 21.65
CA THR A 305 -3.66 36.70 21.43
C THR A 305 -4.65 35.79 22.15
N SER A 306 -5.88 36.28 22.36
CA SER A 306 -6.98 35.45 22.89
C SER A 306 -7.36 34.27 21.98
N GLY A 307 -7.05 34.37 20.68
CA GLY A 307 -7.30 33.32 19.70
C GLY A 307 -6.30 32.16 19.74
N ASP A 308 -5.17 32.32 20.42
CA ASP A 308 -4.09 31.33 20.40
C ASP A 308 -4.47 30.03 21.11
N ARG A 309 -5.04 30.11 22.32
CA ARG A 309 -5.34 28.90 23.09
C ARG A 309 -6.36 27.99 22.39
N PRO A 310 -7.50 28.50 21.86
CA PRO A 310 -8.42 27.66 21.08
C PRO A 310 -7.78 27.06 19.83
N ARG A 311 -6.93 27.81 19.13
CA ARG A 311 -6.21 27.34 17.93
C ARG A 311 -5.23 26.21 18.27
N GLN A 312 -4.34 26.45 19.24
CA GLN A 312 -3.33 25.49 19.68
C GLN A 312 -3.97 24.17 20.15
N ARG A 313 -5.06 24.26 20.91
CA ARG A 313 -5.84 23.08 21.32
C ARG A 313 -6.32 22.28 20.11
N ARG A 314 -6.94 22.94 19.14
CA ARG A 314 -7.45 22.28 17.92
C ARG A 314 -6.34 21.65 17.09
N LEU A 315 -5.17 22.28 16.99
CA LEU A 315 -4.00 21.71 16.30
C LEU A 315 -3.52 20.44 17.00
N LEU A 316 -3.32 20.47 18.32
CA LEU A 316 -2.87 19.31 19.08
C LEU A 316 -3.92 18.18 19.07
N THR A 317 -5.21 18.49 19.21
CA THR A 317 -6.29 17.50 19.10
C THR A 317 -6.30 16.84 17.71
N ASN A 318 -6.20 17.65 16.65
CA ASN A 318 -6.19 17.13 15.28
C ASN A 318 -4.94 16.29 15.01
N PHE A 319 -3.79 16.68 15.56
CA PHE A 319 -2.54 15.93 15.38
C PHE A 319 -2.51 14.62 16.17
N GLN A 320 -3.08 14.60 17.37
CA GLN A 320 -3.25 13.35 18.13
C GLN A 320 -4.18 12.38 17.38
N ALA A 321 -5.28 12.87 16.80
CA ALA A 321 -6.17 12.06 15.98
C ALA A 321 -5.48 11.52 14.72
N TRP A 322 -4.66 12.33 14.04
CA TRP A 322 -3.81 11.88 12.94
C TRP A 322 -2.84 10.78 13.39
N SER A 323 -2.17 10.95 14.54
CA SER A 323 -1.22 9.97 15.03
C SER A 323 -1.89 8.62 15.33
N HIS A 324 -3.05 8.62 15.99
CA HIS A 324 -3.82 7.39 16.21
C HIS A 324 -4.26 6.73 14.91
N LEU A 325 -4.69 7.51 13.92
CA LEU A 325 -5.01 6.98 12.58
C LEU A 325 -3.78 6.34 11.94
N ALA A 326 -2.64 7.02 11.98
CA ALA A 326 -1.41 6.53 11.40
C ALA A 326 -0.93 5.24 12.07
N GLU A 327 -1.05 5.12 13.39
CA GLU A 327 -0.77 3.87 14.11
C GLU A 327 -1.76 2.76 13.72
N GLN A 328 -3.06 3.06 13.70
CA GLN A 328 -4.11 2.09 13.36
C GLN A 328 -3.92 1.47 11.97
N TYR A 329 -3.51 2.29 10.99
CA TYR A 329 -3.33 1.86 9.61
C TYR A 329 -1.86 1.61 9.23
N ASN A 330 -0.93 1.65 10.19
CA ASN A 330 0.50 1.47 9.96
C ASN A 330 1.06 2.41 8.86
N LEU A 331 0.66 3.68 8.88
CA LEU A 331 1.16 4.69 7.96
C LEU A 331 2.57 5.10 8.34
N GLN A 332 3.50 5.03 7.39
CA GLN A 332 4.81 5.65 7.54
C GLN A 332 4.74 7.14 7.18
N TYR A 333 5.12 7.98 8.12
CA TYR A 333 5.24 9.43 7.94
C TYR A 333 6.33 9.96 8.86
N TRP A 334 6.71 11.22 8.70
CA TRP A 334 7.49 11.94 9.70
C TRP A 334 7.04 13.40 9.79
N ILE A 335 7.21 14.01 10.96
CA ILE A 335 6.97 15.44 11.11
C ILE A 335 7.95 16.24 10.26
N SER A 336 7.48 17.33 9.67
CA SER A 336 8.24 18.13 8.70
C SER A 336 7.96 19.62 8.84
N TYR A 337 8.67 20.44 8.08
CA TYR A 337 8.50 21.91 8.02
C TYR A 337 8.37 22.59 9.39
N GLY A 338 7.39 23.47 9.59
CA GLY A 338 7.20 24.23 10.84
C GLY A 338 6.97 23.32 12.04
N THR A 339 6.29 22.18 11.83
CA THR A 339 6.08 21.17 12.88
C THR A 339 7.41 20.55 13.34
N LEU A 340 8.32 20.23 12.42
CA LEU A 340 9.66 19.73 12.76
C LEU A 340 10.50 20.80 13.48
N VAL A 341 10.40 22.07 13.07
CA VAL A 341 11.06 23.19 13.76
C VAL A 341 10.57 23.30 15.20
N GLY A 342 9.25 23.25 15.42
CA GLY A 342 8.67 23.24 16.77
C GLY A 342 9.17 22.07 17.63
N TYR A 343 9.23 20.87 17.04
CA TYR A 343 9.80 19.72 17.74
C TYR A 343 11.25 19.95 18.16
N VAL A 344 12.10 20.45 17.27
CA VAL A 344 13.52 20.69 17.55
C VAL A 344 13.70 21.78 18.61
N GLN A 345 13.02 22.91 18.47
CA GLN A 345 13.18 24.04 19.39
C GLN A 345 12.64 23.77 20.80
N ARG A 346 11.50 23.07 20.90
CA ARG A 346 10.73 23.03 22.15
C ARG A 346 9.92 21.76 22.35
N ARG A 347 10.24 20.69 21.62
CA ARG A 347 9.55 19.38 21.68
C ARG A 347 8.04 19.49 21.51
N GLY A 348 7.55 20.44 20.72
CA GLY A 348 6.12 20.69 20.59
C GLY A 348 5.77 21.87 19.70
N LEU A 349 4.50 22.28 19.75
CA LEU A 349 3.95 23.29 18.85
C LEU A 349 4.66 24.66 18.97
N LEU A 350 4.99 25.26 17.83
CA LEU A 350 5.36 26.68 17.79
C LEU A 350 4.11 27.51 18.14
N PRO A 351 4.20 28.47 19.08
CA PRO A 351 3.02 29.19 19.59
C PRO A 351 2.15 29.87 18.53
N HIS A 352 2.76 30.22 17.40
CA HIS A 352 2.19 31.00 16.32
C HIS A 352 1.79 30.17 15.09
N ASP A 353 2.00 28.85 15.08
CA ASP A 353 1.65 27.99 13.94
C ASP A 353 0.14 27.85 13.74
N HIS A 354 -0.29 27.70 12.49
CA HIS A 354 -1.69 27.63 12.10
C HIS A 354 -2.13 26.25 11.59
N ASP A 355 -1.17 25.37 11.36
CA ASP A 355 -1.30 24.04 10.76
C ASP A 355 -0.27 23.08 11.36
N ILE A 356 -0.31 21.83 10.92
CA ILE A 356 0.63 20.78 11.25
C ILE A 356 1.06 20.12 9.95
N ASP A 357 2.36 19.91 9.78
CA ASP A 357 2.92 19.35 8.55
C ASP A 357 3.60 18.01 8.82
N VAL A 358 3.20 17.01 8.06
CA VAL A 358 3.89 15.73 7.97
C VAL A 358 4.29 15.45 6.54
N THR A 359 5.32 14.63 6.37
CA THR A 359 5.77 14.15 5.07
C THR A 359 5.67 12.64 5.03
N MET A 360 5.34 12.10 3.86
CA MET A 360 5.36 10.66 3.56
C MET A 360 5.88 10.42 2.14
N MET A 361 6.29 9.19 1.83
CA MET A 361 6.66 8.85 0.46
C MET A 361 5.45 8.99 -0.46
N THR A 362 5.65 9.51 -1.67
CA THR A 362 4.55 9.70 -2.62
C THR A 362 3.83 8.39 -2.94
N ASP A 363 4.54 7.25 -2.94
CA ASP A 363 3.99 5.92 -3.21
C ASP A 363 2.97 5.48 -2.14
N ASP A 364 3.14 5.96 -0.90
CA ASP A 364 2.24 5.69 0.23
C ASP A 364 0.93 6.49 0.13
N THR A 365 0.82 7.45 -0.80
CA THR A 365 -0.44 8.20 -1.06
C THR A 365 -1.59 7.27 -1.43
N SER A 366 -1.29 6.12 -2.06
CA SER A 366 -2.28 5.08 -2.38
C SER A 366 -3.01 4.55 -1.14
N GLN A 367 -2.30 4.40 -0.02
CA GLN A 367 -2.87 3.97 1.25
C GLN A 367 -3.82 5.03 1.83
N LEU A 368 -3.46 6.31 1.73
CA LEU A 368 -4.35 7.42 2.11
C LEU A 368 -5.62 7.47 1.27
N ILE A 369 -5.53 7.18 -0.03
CA ILE A 369 -6.71 7.11 -0.91
C ILE A 369 -7.65 6.02 -0.42
N ASN A 370 -7.12 4.84 -0.10
CA ASN A 370 -7.92 3.73 0.42
C ASN A 370 -8.61 4.11 1.74
N ILE A 371 -7.88 4.70 2.69
CA ILE A 371 -8.46 5.14 3.98
C ILE A 371 -9.49 6.25 3.76
N SER A 372 -9.24 7.21 2.86
CA SER A 372 -10.16 8.32 2.58
C SER A 372 -11.54 7.88 2.06
N ARG A 373 -11.61 6.69 1.45
CA ARG A 373 -12.85 6.09 0.92
C ARG A 373 -13.60 5.28 1.98
N MET A 374 -12.98 4.99 3.11
CA MET A 374 -13.59 4.28 4.23
C MET A 374 -14.30 5.27 5.16
N ASN A 375 -15.34 4.80 5.86
CA ASN A 375 -15.95 5.56 6.96
C ASN A 375 -15.17 5.35 8.26
N PHE A 376 -13.90 5.75 8.28
CA PHE A 376 -13.01 5.53 9.43
C PHE A 376 -13.33 6.42 10.64
N SER A 377 -14.08 7.51 10.45
CA SER A 377 -14.44 8.46 11.51
C SER A 377 -15.65 9.32 11.15
N SER A 378 -16.49 9.60 12.14
CA SER A 378 -17.57 10.60 12.06
C SER A 378 -17.06 12.05 12.14
N ASP A 379 -15.89 12.27 12.76
CA ASP A 379 -15.36 13.61 13.05
C ASP A 379 -14.28 14.05 12.06
N TYR A 380 -13.61 13.09 11.42
CA TYR A 380 -12.47 13.34 10.55
C TYR A 380 -12.73 12.85 9.12
N GLU A 381 -12.04 13.47 8.17
CA GLU A 381 -11.97 13.03 6.78
C GLU A 381 -10.55 13.17 6.24
N ILE A 382 -10.18 12.32 5.30
CA ILE A 382 -8.98 12.54 4.48
C ILE A 382 -9.42 13.04 3.13
N LYS A 383 -8.77 14.11 2.67
CA LYS A 383 -8.94 14.67 1.33
C LYS A 383 -7.62 14.53 0.61
N VAL A 384 -7.57 13.70 -0.43
CA VAL A 384 -6.40 13.53 -1.29
C VAL A 384 -6.57 14.39 -2.53
N GLN A 385 -5.53 15.12 -2.92
CA GLN A 385 -5.54 15.95 -4.12
C GLN A 385 -5.66 15.03 -5.36
N PRO A 386 -6.65 15.17 -6.26
CA PRO A 386 -6.90 14.19 -7.34
C PRO A 386 -5.75 14.01 -8.35
N GLN A 387 -4.92 15.03 -8.48
CA GLN A 387 -3.71 15.13 -9.28
C GLN A 387 -2.42 15.03 -8.42
N TRP A 388 -2.46 14.34 -7.27
CA TRP A 388 -1.32 14.16 -6.37
C TRP A 388 -0.07 13.57 -7.05
N HIS A 389 -0.25 12.87 -8.16
CA HIS A 389 0.81 12.29 -9.00
C HIS A 389 1.53 13.33 -9.86
N ILE A 390 0.95 14.52 -10.06
CA ILE A 390 1.64 15.65 -10.70
C ILE A 390 2.65 16.18 -9.68
N VAL A 391 3.91 15.84 -9.88
CA VAL A 391 5.01 16.11 -8.95
C VAL A 391 5.13 17.60 -8.64
N ASP A 392 5.05 18.44 -9.68
CA ASP A 392 5.03 19.90 -9.52
C ASP A 392 3.62 20.40 -9.19
N GLY A 393 3.41 20.77 -7.93
CA GLY A 393 2.12 21.23 -7.42
C GLY A 393 1.57 22.47 -8.12
N THR A 394 2.41 23.28 -8.77
CA THR A 394 1.98 24.48 -9.50
C THR A 394 1.18 24.15 -10.76
N HIS A 395 1.30 22.93 -11.27
CA HIS A 395 0.54 22.42 -12.41
C HIS A 395 -0.78 21.74 -12.02
N ARG A 396 -1.11 21.72 -10.72
CA ARG A 396 -2.36 21.13 -10.23
C ARG A 396 -3.48 22.16 -10.22
N SER A 397 -4.70 21.68 -10.31
CA SER A 397 -5.94 22.46 -10.24
C SER A 397 -6.62 22.30 -8.88
N TYR A 398 -7.42 23.30 -8.51
CA TYR A 398 -8.36 23.20 -7.39
C TYR A 398 -9.56 22.34 -7.80
N PHE A 399 -10.11 21.56 -6.87
CA PHE A 399 -11.34 20.78 -7.08
C PHE A 399 -12.37 21.16 -6.00
N HIS A 400 -12.84 22.41 -6.06
CA HIS A 400 -13.74 23.01 -5.07
C HIS A 400 -15.03 22.20 -4.87
N GLU A 401 -15.59 21.65 -5.93
CA GLU A 401 -16.80 20.80 -5.89
C GLU A 401 -16.61 19.52 -5.07
N GLN A 402 -15.36 19.06 -4.91
CA GLN A 402 -14.99 17.88 -4.12
C GLN A 402 -14.52 18.25 -2.71
N GLY A 403 -14.54 19.55 -2.37
CA GLY A 403 -13.99 20.10 -1.12
C GLY A 403 -12.46 20.16 -1.08
N ILE A 404 -11.79 20.05 -2.24
CA ILE A 404 -10.32 20.15 -2.35
C ILE A 404 -9.96 21.59 -2.70
N ASN A 405 -9.75 22.39 -1.65
CA ASN A 405 -9.40 23.81 -1.75
C ASN A 405 -7.88 24.05 -1.67
N PHE A 406 -7.08 23.09 -2.14
CA PHE A 406 -5.62 23.13 -2.11
C PHE A 406 -5.03 22.43 -3.34
N VAL A 407 -3.88 22.91 -3.80
CA VAL A 407 -3.08 22.31 -4.89
C VAL A 407 -1.86 21.57 -4.35
N ALA A 408 -1.30 22.06 -3.25
CA ALA A 408 -0.39 21.35 -2.37
C ALA A 408 -0.94 21.46 -0.94
N PRO A 409 -0.78 20.45 -0.08
CA PRO A 409 0.05 19.23 -0.24
C PRO A 409 -0.64 18.09 -1.03
N ASN A 410 -0.14 16.84 -0.95
CA ASN A 410 -0.78 15.67 -1.59
C ASN A 410 -2.09 15.28 -0.93
N ALA A 411 -2.20 15.45 0.39
CA ALA A 411 -3.43 15.16 1.12
C ALA A 411 -3.55 16.01 2.38
N ARG A 412 -4.77 16.12 2.89
CA ARG A 412 -5.09 16.73 4.18
C ARG A 412 -5.91 15.78 5.03
N PHE A 413 -5.53 15.59 6.29
CA PHE A 413 -6.38 14.98 7.31
C PHE A 413 -7.13 16.09 8.05
N ILE A 414 -8.46 16.13 7.94
CA ILE A 414 -9.27 17.30 8.27
C ILE A 414 -10.32 16.95 9.31
N HIS A 415 -10.42 17.76 10.37
CA HIS A 415 -11.56 17.74 11.27
C HIS A 415 -12.79 18.36 10.57
N ARG A 416 -13.86 17.58 10.41
CA ARG A 416 -15.05 17.94 9.62
C ARG A 416 -15.70 19.26 10.05
N LYS A 417 -15.90 19.45 11.38
CA LYS A 417 -16.52 20.65 11.97
C LYS A 417 -15.60 21.88 12.02
N THR A 418 -14.37 21.74 12.51
CA THR A 418 -13.48 22.90 12.76
C THR A 418 -12.64 23.29 11.55
N ARG A 419 -12.50 22.38 10.57
CA ARG A 419 -11.66 22.51 9.36
C ARG A 419 -10.16 22.63 9.61
N TYR A 420 -9.72 22.44 10.86
CA TYR A 420 -8.30 22.25 11.18
C TYR A 420 -7.80 20.97 10.50
N HIS A 421 -6.55 21.00 10.06
CA HIS A 421 -6.00 19.92 9.27
C HIS A 421 -4.53 19.64 9.59
N VAL A 422 -4.09 18.43 9.25
CA VAL A 422 -2.69 18.06 9.08
C VAL A 422 -2.43 18.01 7.58
N ASP A 423 -1.44 18.77 7.13
CA ASP A 423 -0.94 18.79 5.77
C ASP A 423 0.04 17.63 5.55
N ILE A 424 -0.18 16.84 4.49
CA ILE A 424 0.57 15.62 4.21
C ILE A 424 1.34 15.78 2.90
N PHE A 425 2.58 16.25 3.02
CA PHE A 425 3.47 16.54 1.89
C PHE A 425 4.13 15.26 1.33
N PRO A 426 4.38 15.21 0.02
CA PRO A 426 5.12 14.10 -0.58
C PRO A 426 6.64 14.25 -0.43
N ALA A 427 7.29 13.11 -0.26
CA ALA A 427 8.70 12.89 -0.56
C ALA A 427 8.85 11.95 -1.75
N TYR A 428 9.93 12.14 -2.51
CA TYR A 428 10.24 11.38 -3.71
C TYR A 428 11.61 10.72 -3.57
N ASP A 429 11.81 9.58 -4.22
CA ASP A 429 13.10 8.91 -4.37
C ASP A 429 13.86 9.36 -5.63
N PHE A 430 13.38 10.41 -6.31
CA PHE A 430 14.07 11.04 -7.44
C PHE A 430 14.05 12.56 -7.30
N ASN A 431 14.94 13.25 -8.02
CA ASN A 431 14.89 14.71 -8.13
C ASN A 431 14.21 15.11 -9.46
N PRO A 432 13.08 15.83 -9.43
CA PRO A 432 12.31 16.15 -10.64
C PRO A 432 13.05 17.03 -11.66
N LEU A 433 14.07 17.77 -11.25
CA LEU A 433 14.88 18.61 -12.16
C LEU A 433 15.82 17.80 -13.05
N TYR A 434 16.16 16.57 -12.66
CA TYR A 434 17.21 15.76 -13.31
C TYR A 434 16.71 14.39 -13.80
N ALA A 435 15.41 14.16 -13.82
CA ALA A 435 14.77 12.85 -14.11
C ALA A 435 15.01 12.26 -15.52
N ASN A 436 15.89 12.86 -16.33
CA ASN A 436 16.24 12.42 -17.69
C ASN A 436 17.57 11.65 -17.79
N LYS A 437 17.90 10.81 -16.79
CA LYS A 437 18.96 9.79 -16.94
C LYS A 437 18.59 8.53 -16.17
N SER A 438 18.51 7.42 -16.90
CA SER A 438 18.50 6.02 -16.45
C SER A 438 18.78 5.80 -14.96
N ILE A 439 17.78 5.35 -14.20
CA ILE A 439 17.98 4.88 -12.83
C ILE A 439 17.58 3.40 -12.79
N GLU A 440 18.60 2.55 -12.82
CA GLU A 440 18.51 1.17 -12.35
C GLU A 440 18.19 1.16 -10.85
N ASP A 441 17.13 0.45 -10.48
CA ASP A 441 16.93 -0.40 -9.30
C ASP A 441 17.87 -0.24 -8.09
N LYS A 442 18.00 0.98 -7.58
CA LYS A 442 18.43 1.25 -6.21
C LYS A 442 17.45 2.24 -5.61
N GLN A 443 16.92 1.92 -4.42
CA GLN A 443 16.37 2.96 -3.54
C GLN A 443 17.36 4.11 -3.56
N SER A 444 16.92 5.27 -4.05
CA SER A 444 17.82 6.42 -4.11
C SER A 444 18.38 6.65 -2.72
N GLU A 445 19.71 6.79 -2.66
CA GLU A 445 20.41 7.16 -1.43
C GLU A 445 19.92 8.51 -0.90
N ASN A 446 19.18 9.27 -1.71
CA ASN A 446 18.57 10.54 -1.37
C ASN A 446 17.04 10.51 -1.42
N LEU A 447 16.42 11.29 -0.53
CA LEU A 447 15.03 11.70 -0.61
C LEU A 447 14.96 13.12 -1.16
N THR A 448 13.91 13.42 -1.92
CA THR A 448 13.62 14.76 -2.42
C THR A 448 12.29 15.26 -1.88
N ILE A 449 12.28 16.48 -1.36
CA ILE A 449 11.07 17.21 -0.91
C ILE A 449 11.08 18.62 -1.52
N TYR A 450 10.02 19.38 -1.27
CA TYR A 450 10.09 20.83 -1.40
C TYR A 450 10.77 21.43 -0.15
N ASP A 451 11.66 22.39 -0.33
CA ASP A 451 12.15 23.20 0.78
C ASP A 451 11.13 24.29 1.19
N ASN A 452 11.48 25.07 2.21
CA ASN A 452 10.67 26.20 2.70
C ASN A 452 10.55 27.39 1.72
N LYS A 453 11.24 27.33 0.58
CA LYS A 453 11.20 28.29 -0.52
C LYS A 453 10.55 27.67 -1.78
N TYR A 454 9.93 26.50 -1.66
CA TYR A 454 9.32 25.74 -2.75
C TYR A 454 10.30 25.32 -3.87
N ASN A 455 11.58 25.13 -3.54
CA ASN A 455 12.55 24.52 -4.44
C ASN A 455 12.68 23.02 -4.16
N TRP A 456 13.10 22.26 -5.18
CA TRP A 456 13.46 20.84 -5.01
C TRP A 456 14.73 20.70 -4.17
N PHE A 457 14.61 20.03 -3.04
CA PHE A 457 15.71 19.76 -2.13
C PHE A 457 15.90 18.26 -1.95
N SER A 458 17.08 17.76 -2.34
CA SER A 458 17.47 16.36 -2.17
C SER A 458 18.49 16.22 -1.05
N TYR A 459 18.30 15.24 -0.18
CA TYR A 459 19.18 14.97 0.96
C TYR A 459 19.30 13.47 1.24
N PRO A 460 20.35 13.01 1.94
CA PRO A 460 20.54 11.59 2.20
C PRO A 460 19.35 10.97 2.95
N ARG A 461 18.86 9.83 2.45
CA ARG A 461 17.76 9.05 3.02
C ARG A 461 18.01 8.68 4.49
N SER A 462 19.28 8.51 4.87
CA SER A 462 19.71 8.24 6.24
C SER A 462 19.42 9.37 7.23
N TRP A 463 19.10 10.58 6.77
CA TRP A 463 18.69 11.67 7.67
C TRP A 463 17.22 11.53 8.08
N THR A 464 16.42 10.80 7.30
CA THR A 464 15.03 10.47 7.64
C THR A 464 14.94 9.10 8.27
N TYR A 465 15.56 8.09 7.67
CA TYR A 465 15.45 6.70 8.10
C TYR A 465 16.69 6.24 8.90
N PRO A 466 16.51 5.36 9.92
CA PRO A 466 15.24 4.83 10.40
C PRO A 466 14.42 5.90 11.13
N LEU A 467 13.11 5.89 10.92
CA LEU A 467 12.19 6.77 11.63
C LEU A 467 12.26 6.49 13.13
N LYS A 468 12.23 7.56 13.93
CA LYS A 468 12.28 7.49 15.40
C LYS A 468 10.92 7.82 15.97
N ILE A 469 10.51 7.08 17.00
CA ILE A 469 9.39 7.52 17.84
C ILE A 469 9.86 8.74 18.63
N CYS A 470 9.07 9.81 18.61
CA CYS A 470 9.30 11.02 19.37
C CYS A 470 7.98 11.53 19.98
N TYR A 471 8.09 12.43 20.95
CA TYR A 471 6.95 13.03 21.64
C TYR A 471 6.89 14.51 21.32
N PHE A 472 5.88 14.91 20.54
CA PHE A 472 5.59 16.29 20.18
C PHE A 472 4.44 16.78 21.05
N SER A 473 4.69 17.68 22.00
CA SER A 473 3.68 18.12 22.95
C SER A 473 3.01 16.91 23.65
N ASP A 474 3.83 15.94 24.07
CA ASP A 474 3.45 14.64 24.63
C ASP A 474 2.66 13.69 23.70
N ILE A 475 2.40 14.08 22.46
CA ILE A 475 1.81 13.23 21.43
C ILE A 475 2.91 12.37 20.81
N LYS A 476 2.77 11.04 20.92
CA LYS A 476 3.66 10.08 20.27
C LYS A 476 3.51 10.20 18.74
N VAL A 477 4.59 10.47 18.03
CA VAL A 477 4.64 10.63 16.57
C VAL A 477 5.94 10.09 15.99
N LEU A 478 6.09 10.12 14.67
CA LEU A 478 7.30 9.71 13.97
C LEU A 478 8.15 10.93 13.58
N CYS A 479 9.44 10.88 13.89
CA CYS A 479 10.44 11.89 13.56
C CYS A 479 11.51 11.33 12.62
N PRO A 480 12.15 12.19 11.81
CA PRO A 480 13.38 11.84 11.10
C PRO A 480 14.48 11.35 12.05
N ALA A 481 15.40 10.52 11.53
CA ALA A 481 16.59 10.09 12.25
C ALA A 481 17.46 11.27 12.70
N GLU A 482 17.60 12.31 11.87
CA GLU A 482 18.46 13.47 12.07
C GLU A 482 17.63 14.77 12.03
N SER A 483 16.66 14.89 12.94
CA SER A 483 15.73 16.04 13.00
C SER A 483 16.42 17.41 13.05
N GLU A 484 17.42 17.59 13.92
CA GLU A 484 18.15 18.86 14.08
C GLU A 484 18.87 19.24 12.79
N LYS A 485 19.50 18.27 12.13
CA LYS A 485 20.21 18.46 10.87
C LYS A 485 19.30 18.86 9.73
N LEU A 486 18.11 18.26 9.65
CA LEU A 486 17.10 18.66 8.67
C LEU A 486 16.60 20.08 8.92
N VAL A 487 16.38 20.46 10.18
CA VAL A 487 16.00 21.84 10.52
C VAL A 487 17.12 22.82 10.14
N GLU A 488 18.36 22.51 10.50
CA GLU A 488 19.52 23.34 10.18
C GLU A 488 19.64 23.62 8.69
N ILE A 489 19.55 22.58 7.87
CA ILE A 489 19.78 22.72 6.43
C ILE A 489 18.59 23.40 5.72
N LEU A 490 17.36 23.12 6.15
CA LEU A 490 16.17 23.70 5.53
C LEU A 490 15.90 25.15 5.98
N PHE A 491 16.17 25.46 7.25
CA PHE A 491 15.75 26.71 7.88
C PHE A 491 16.91 27.57 8.41
N GLY A 492 18.14 27.07 8.35
CA GLY A 492 19.33 27.70 8.90
C GLY A 492 19.62 27.27 10.35
N SER A 493 20.89 27.34 10.78
CA SER A 493 21.32 26.90 12.11
C SER A 493 20.61 27.63 13.26
N ASP A 494 20.25 28.90 13.07
CA ASP A 494 19.51 29.67 14.08
C ASP A 494 18.12 29.09 14.35
N ALA A 495 17.50 28.43 13.36
CA ALA A 495 16.16 27.84 13.50
C ALA A 495 16.13 26.65 14.47
N ILE A 496 17.27 26.11 14.88
CA ILE A 496 17.34 25.06 15.92
C ILE A 496 17.00 25.65 17.30
N THR A 497 17.30 26.92 17.54
CA THR A 497 17.22 27.55 18.88
C THR A 497 16.34 28.79 18.95
N THR A 498 16.16 29.48 17.83
CA THR A 498 15.56 30.81 17.77
C THR A 498 14.33 30.81 16.89
N SER A 499 13.20 31.20 17.46
CA SER A 499 11.98 31.48 16.70
C SER A 499 12.14 32.79 15.92
N ASN A 500 11.85 32.74 14.62
CA ASN A 500 11.77 33.93 13.76
C ASN A 500 10.48 34.74 13.97
N THR A 501 9.70 34.42 15.00
CA THR A 501 8.45 35.11 15.32
C THR A 501 8.36 35.32 16.83
N LYS A 502 8.02 36.54 17.25
CA LYS A 502 7.89 36.95 18.66
C LYS A 502 6.54 37.62 18.92
N CYS A 503 6.05 37.51 20.16
CA CYS A 503 4.88 38.24 20.59
C CYS A 503 5.27 39.68 20.95
N VAL A 504 4.65 40.66 20.30
CA VAL A 504 4.82 42.09 20.57
C VAL A 504 3.44 42.75 20.61
N ASN A 505 3.11 43.39 21.73
CA ASN A 505 1.84 44.11 21.93
C ASN A 505 0.60 43.30 21.55
N GLY A 506 0.57 42.01 21.90
CA GLY A 506 -0.56 41.14 21.61
C GLY A 506 -0.67 40.74 20.13
N SER A 507 0.43 40.77 19.38
CA SER A 507 0.49 40.27 18.00
C SER A 507 1.78 39.48 17.76
N TRP A 508 1.70 38.42 16.96
CA TRP A 508 2.87 37.67 16.51
C TRP A 508 3.55 38.42 15.35
N ILE A 509 4.79 38.86 15.56
CA ILE A 509 5.58 39.62 14.58
C ILE A 509 6.79 38.79 14.16
N LYS A 510 6.99 38.65 12.83
CA LYS A 510 8.21 38.06 12.28
C LYS A 510 9.42 38.95 12.58
N THR A 511 10.45 38.37 13.16
CA THR A 511 11.74 39.01 13.40
C THR A 511 12.71 38.61 12.30
N PHE A 512 13.33 39.60 11.66
CA PHE A 512 14.36 39.40 10.64
C PHE A 512 15.70 39.05 11.25
#